data_AF-A0A498DMC9-F1
#
_entry.id   AF-A0A498DMC9-F1
#
_cell.length_a   1.000
_cell.length_b   1.000
_cell.length_c   1.000
_cell.angle_alpha   90.00
_cell.angle_beta   90.00
_cell.angle_gamma   90.00
#
_symmetry.space_group_name_H-M   'P 1'
#
loop_
_entity.id
_entity.type
_entity.pdbx_description
1 polymer ?
#
loop_
_entity_poly.entity_id
_entity_poly.type
_entity_poly.pdbx_seq_one_letter_code
_entity_poly.pdbx_strand_id
1 'polypeptide(L)'
;MNQFESFRDVLSSMKHWRPMLALLDDLSSKPESVTDARIEEVWHVYKQSIQTNCEGAAEALMAALSSICARRPEMLDKLLADAIEPLFMLGVEAPEALLVWADAYIGHNESYMGRPDEQALKWIRETFLLSGDAIQLVWDRLMETED
;
A
#
# COMPACT_ATOMS: atom_id res chain seq x y z
N MET A 1 -12.29 -24.52 -7.50
CA MET A 1 -12.12 -23.12 -7.94
C MET A 1 -11.82 -22.35 -6.67
N ASN A 2 -10.54 -22.10 -6.37
CA ASN A 2 -10.18 -21.35 -5.16
C ASN A 2 -10.63 -19.91 -5.41
N GLN A 3 -11.60 -19.45 -4.62
CA GLN A 3 -12.02 -18.06 -4.63
C GLN A 3 -10.87 -17.29 -3.97
N PHE A 4 -10.09 -16.54 -4.75
CA PHE A 4 -9.03 -15.71 -4.19
C PHE A 4 -9.68 -14.66 -3.30
N GLU A 5 -9.25 -14.57 -2.04
CA GLU A 5 -9.77 -13.59 -1.08
C GLU A 5 -9.39 -12.18 -1.55
N SER A 6 -10.34 -11.24 -1.49
CA SER A 6 -10.00 -9.85 -1.70
C SER A 6 -9.22 -9.32 -0.49
N PHE A 7 -8.43 -8.27 -0.68
CA PHE A 7 -7.73 -7.61 0.43
C PHE A 7 -8.72 -7.22 1.55
N ARG A 8 -9.92 -6.79 1.17
CA ARG A 8 -10.99 -6.43 2.11
C ARG A 8 -11.50 -7.63 2.90
N ASP A 9 -11.57 -8.82 2.29
CA ASP A 9 -11.92 -10.07 3.00
C ASP A 9 -10.83 -10.39 4.03
N VAL A 10 -9.55 -10.27 3.66
CA VAL A 10 -8.42 -10.44 4.58
C VAL A 10 -8.51 -9.46 5.75
N LEU A 11 -8.71 -8.16 5.49
CA LEU A 11 -8.90 -7.15 6.54
C LEU A 11 -10.10 -7.49 7.46
N SER A 12 -11.19 -8.01 6.91
CA SER A 12 -12.39 -8.35 7.67
C SER A 12 -12.18 -9.54 8.62
N SER A 13 -11.32 -10.49 8.21
CA SER A 13 -10.98 -11.69 8.98
C SER A 13 -10.12 -11.38 10.21
N MET A 14 -9.31 -10.31 10.13
CA MET A 14 -8.39 -9.90 11.19
C MET A 14 -8.97 -8.76 12.04
N LYS A 15 -9.43 -9.09 13.26
CA LYS A 15 -10.09 -8.11 14.15
C LYS A 15 -9.30 -6.81 14.37
N HIS A 16 -7.97 -6.91 14.46
CA HIS A 16 -7.09 -5.77 14.70
C HIS A 16 -6.89 -4.89 13.45
N TRP A 17 -7.25 -5.36 12.26
CA TRP A 17 -7.19 -4.60 11.00
C TRP A 17 -8.52 -3.95 10.58
N ARG A 18 -9.58 -4.15 11.37
CA ARG A 18 -10.88 -3.51 11.13
C ARG A 18 -10.85 -1.99 11.01
N PRO A 19 -9.99 -1.24 11.74
CA PRO A 19 -9.86 0.19 11.53
C PRO A 19 -9.43 0.55 10.10
N MET A 20 -8.52 -0.23 9.49
CA MET A 20 -8.13 -0.06 8.10
C MET A 20 -9.30 -0.34 7.16
N LEU A 21 -10.05 -1.42 7.37
CA LEU A 21 -11.24 -1.71 6.55
C LEU A 21 -12.27 -0.57 6.62
N ALA A 22 -12.56 -0.06 7.83
CA ALA A 22 -13.49 1.04 8.03
C ALA A 22 -13.00 2.35 7.36
N LEU A 23 -11.68 2.61 7.38
CA LEU A 23 -11.09 3.73 6.65
C LEU A 23 -11.33 3.59 5.14
N LEU A 24 -11.07 2.41 4.56
CA LEU A 24 -11.27 2.17 3.14
C LEU A 24 -12.75 2.29 2.71
N ASP A 25 -13.68 1.96 3.61
CA ASP A 25 -15.13 2.14 3.41
C ASP A 25 -15.52 3.62 3.36
N ASP A 26 -15.03 4.40 4.32
CA ASP A 26 -15.28 5.84 4.34
C ASP A 26 -14.63 6.53 3.13
N LEU A 27 -13.41 6.15 2.76
CA LEU A 27 -12.75 6.67 1.56
C LEU A 27 -13.50 6.32 0.27
N SER A 28 -14.14 5.14 0.21
CA SER A 28 -14.92 4.73 -0.96
C SER A 28 -16.27 5.44 -1.08
N SER A 29 -16.82 5.94 0.03
CA SER A 29 -18.15 6.56 0.06
C SER A 29 -18.13 8.08 0.14
N LYS A 30 -17.14 8.67 0.81
CA LYS A 30 -17.03 10.11 1.13
C LYS A 30 -15.57 10.54 1.37
N PRO A 31 -14.69 10.40 0.36
CA PRO A 31 -13.25 10.60 0.51
C PRO A 31 -12.87 11.97 1.08
N GLU A 32 -13.59 13.03 0.69
CA GLU A 32 -13.40 14.40 1.14
C GLU A 32 -13.72 14.63 2.62
N SER A 33 -14.49 13.74 3.25
CA SER A 33 -14.83 13.83 4.67
C SER A 33 -13.80 13.17 5.60
N VAL A 34 -12.89 12.39 5.03
CA VAL A 34 -11.83 11.71 5.78
C VAL A 34 -10.65 12.67 5.89
N THR A 35 -10.20 12.99 7.10
CA THR A 35 -9.07 13.89 7.30
C THR A 35 -7.74 13.16 7.12
N ASP A 36 -6.68 13.88 6.72
CA ASP A 36 -5.32 13.37 6.65
C ASP A 36 -4.88 12.74 7.98
N ALA A 37 -5.14 13.43 9.09
CA ALA A 37 -4.80 12.95 10.43
C ALA A 37 -5.42 11.58 10.75
N ARG A 38 -6.65 11.33 10.27
CA ARG A 38 -7.30 10.03 10.45
C ARG A 38 -6.65 8.94 9.58
N ILE A 39 -6.28 9.28 8.34
CA ILE A 39 -5.56 8.35 7.46
C ILE A 39 -4.23 7.97 8.10
N GLU A 40 -3.46 8.95 8.54
CA GLU A 40 -2.15 8.77 9.18
C GLU A 40 -2.25 7.96 10.48
N GLU A 41 -3.25 8.24 11.34
CA GLU A 41 -3.48 7.48 12.58
C GLU A 41 -3.78 6.00 12.30
N VAL A 42 -4.73 5.73 11.39
CA VAL A 42 -5.12 4.36 11.04
C VAL A 42 -3.99 3.63 10.33
N TRP A 43 -3.26 4.32 9.44
CA TRP A 43 -2.07 3.79 8.78
C TRP A 43 -1.01 3.39 9.78
N HIS A 44 -0.68 4.26 10.74
CA HIS A 44 0.34 4.00 11.76
C HIS A 44 0.02 2.74 12.58
N VAL A 45 -1.24 2.62 13.04
CA VAL A 45 -1.70 1.43 13.78
C VAL A 45 -1.66 0.18 12.91
N TYR A 46 -2.07 0.28 11.64
CA TYR A 46 -2.04 -0.82 10.70
C TYR A 46 -0.60 -1.31 10.44
N LYS A 47 0.32 -0.40 10.11
CA LYS A 47 1.74 -0.70 9.89
C LYS A 47 2.36 -1.42 11.09
N GLN A 48 2.16 -0.90 12.30
CA GLN A 48 2.72 -1.51 13.53
C GLN A 48 2.24 -2.94 13.78
N SER A 49 1.10 -3.32 13.21
CA SER A 49 0.56 -4.68 13.34
C SER A 49 1.10 -5.67 12.29
N ILE A 50 1.86 -5.18 11.30
CA ILE A 50 2.46 -5.99 10.23
C ILE A 50 3.93 -6.28 10.59
N GLN A 51 4.37 -7.52 10.36
CA GLN A 51 5.79 -7.89 10.45
C GLN A 51 6.53 -7.33 9.23
N THR A 52 7.60 -6.56 9.40
CA THR A 52 8.16 -5.70 8.35
C THR A 52 9.15 -6.37 7.39
N ASN A 53 9.32 -7.70 7.38
CA ASN A 53 10.40 -8.35 6.62
C ASN A 53 9.97 -9.54 5.74
N CYS A 54 8.75 -9.55 5.20
CA CYS A 54 8.31 -10.61 4.30
C CYS A 54 7.48 -10.09 3.12
N GLU A 55 7.38 -10.89 2.06
CA GLU A 55 6.61 -10.55 0.84
C GLU A 55 5.15 -10.21 1.17
N GLY A 56 4.52 -10.96 2.09
CA GLY A 56 3.17 -10.67 2.53
C GLY A 56 3.02 -9.30 3.18
N ALA A 57 4.05 -8.80 3.86
CA ALA A 57 4.04 -7.45 4.42
C ALA A 57 4.05 -6.38 3.32
N ALA A 58 4.90 -6.56 2.31
CA ALA A 58 4.95 -5.69 1.14
C ALA A 58 3.60 -5.68 0.41
N GLU A 59 3.00 -6.85 0.18
CA GLU A 59 1.67 -6.96 -0.45
C GLU A 59 0.58 -6.25 0.37
N ALA A 60 0.53 -6.45 1.69
CA ALA A 60 -0.46 -5.81 2.56
C ALA A 60 -0.33 -4.29 2.56
N LEU A 61 0.89 -3.77 2.70
CA LEU A 61 1.13 -2.33 2.72
C LEU A 61 0.88 -1.70 1.34
N MET A 62 1.27 -2.36 0.24
CA MET A 62 0.98 -1.88 -1.10
C MET A 62 -0.52 -1.91 -1.40
N ALA A 63 -1.25 -2.95 -0.96
CA ALA A 63 -2.71 -3.02 -1.08
C ALA A 63 -3.39 -1.86 -0.34
N ALA A 64 -2.95 -1.56 0.89
CA ALA A 64 -3.46 -0.44 1.67
C ALA A 64 -3.11 0.91 1.03
N LEU A 65 -1.84 1.13 0.68
CA LEU A 65 -1.35 2.36 0.06
C LEU A 65 -2.12 2.68 -1.21
N SER A 66 -2.22 1.71 -2.14
CA SER A 66 -2.93 1.89 -3.41
C SER A 66 -4.42 2.14 -3.19
N SER A 67 -5.06 1.46 -2.23
CA SER A 67 -6.47 1.67 -1.92
C SER A 67 -6.75 3.07 -1.38
N ILE A 68 -5.84 3.62 -0.57
CA ILE A 68 -5.90 5.00 -0.06
C ILE A 68 -5.63 5.98 -1.19
N CYS A 69 -4.50 5.85 -1.89
CA CYS A 69 -4.03 6.82 -2.88
C CYS A 69 -4.92 6.87 -4.13
N ALA A 70 -5.64 5.80 -4.44
CA ALA A 70 -6.64 5.81 -5.51
C ALA A 70 -7.80 6.79 -5.25
N ARG A 71 -7.98 7.25 -4.01
CA ARG A 71 -9.02 8.19 -3.58
C ARG A 71 -8.44 9.47 -2.98
N ARG A 72 -7.23 9.41 -2.41
CA ARG A 72 -6.49 10.52 -1.79
C ARG A 72 -5.04 10.52 -2.28
N PRO A 73 -4.77 10.87 -3.56
CA PRO A 73 -3.44 10.76 -4.17
C PRO A 73 -2.34 11.54 -3.44
N GLU A 74 -2.69 12.64 -2.79
CA GLU A 74 -1.80 13.49 -2.00
C GLU A 74 -1.19 12.78 -0.78
N MET A 75 -1.72 11.61 -0.39
CA MET A 75 -1.18 10.82 0.71
C MET A 75 0.05 10.01 0.31
N LEU A 76 0.38 9.90 -0.98
CA LEU A 76 1.50 9.09 -1.46
C LEU A 76 2.81 9.46 -0.75
N ASP A 77 3.18 10.74 -0.76
CA ASP A 77 4.43 11.23 -0.17
C ASP A 77 4.57 10.95 1.33
N LYS A 78 3.44 10.85 2.03
CA LYS A 78 3.40 10.61 3.48
C LYS A 78 3.51 9.14 3.84
N LEU A 79 2.99 8.26 2.98
CA LEU A 79 2.80 6.84 3.29
C LEU A 79 3.77 5.92 2.53
N LEU A 80 4.33 6.39 1.42
CA LEU A 80 5.14 5.56 0.52
C LEU A 80 6.37 4.98 1.22
N ALA A 81 7.06 5.79 2.03
CA ALA A 81 8.23 5.37 2.79
C ALA A 81 7.95 4.11 3.64
N ASP A 82 6.90 4.16 4.46
CA ASP A 82 6.46 3.02 5.26
C ASP A 82 6.04 1.82 4.38
N ALA A 83 5.39 2.09 3.25
CA ALA A 83 4.84 1.04 2.42
C ALA A 83 5.90 0.19 1.72
N ILE A 84 7.06 0.78 1.43
CA ILE A 84 8.16 0.11 0.70
C ILE A 84 9.26 -0.41 1.62
N GLU A 85 9.21 -0.09 2.92
CA GLU A 85 10.17 -0.59 3.92
C GLU A 85 10.34 -2.12 3.85
N PRO A 86 9.29 -2.96 3.74
CA PRO A 86 9.49 -4.40 3.62
C PRO A 86 10.22 -4.82 2.34
N LEU A 87 10.07 -4.07 1.26
CA LEU A 87 10.75 -4.36 -0.01
C LEU A 87 12.23 -4.05 0.09
N PHE A 88 12.59 -2.97 0.78
CA PHE A 88 13.98 -2.66 1.08
C PHE A 88 14.62 -3.78 1.91
N MET A 89 13.93 -4.28 2.94
CA MET A 89 14.37 -5.41 3.75
C MET A 89 14.50 -6.73 2.96
N LEU A 90 13.81 -6.84 1.81
CA LEU A 90 13.89 -7.96 0.87
C LEU A 90 14.96 -7.76 -0.23
N GLY A 91 15.73 -6.67 -0.18
CA GLY A 91 16.80 -6.39 -1.14
C GLY A 91 16.35 -5.64 -2.40
N VAL A 92 15.18 -4.99 -2.37
CA VAL A 92 14.81 -4.01 -3.39
C VAL A 92 15.59 -2.73 -3.09
N GLU A 93 16.64 -2.48 -3.88
CA GLU A 93 17.62 -1.41 -3.61
C GLU A 93 17.51 -0.21 -4.57
N ALA A 94 16.55 -0.23 -5.50
CA ALA A 94 16.36 0.85 -6.46
C ALA A 94 14.87 1.13 -6.76
N PRO A 95 14.49 2.38 -7.05
CA PRO A 95 13.14 2.74 -7.48
C PRO A 95 12.63 1.93 -8.68
N GLU A 96 13.47 1.64 -9.66
CA GLU A 96 13.08 0.83 -10.81
C GLU A 96 12.71 -0.60 -10.40
N ALA A 97 13.41 -1.16 -9.42
CA ALA A 97 13.10 -2.50 -8.91
C ALA A 97 11.76 -2.51 -8.13
N LEU A 98 11.44 -1.44 -7.41
CA LEU A 98 10.13 -1.25 -6.78
C LEU A 98 9.01 -1.19 -7.84
N LEU A 99 9.22 -0.49 -8.95
CA LEU A 99 8.25 -0.42 -10.04
C LEU A 99 8.03 -1.79 -10.71
N VAL A 100 9.11 -2.52 -10.96
CA VAL A 100 9.03 -3.90 -11.49
C VAL A 100 8.29 -4.81 -10.52
N TRP A 101 8.56 -4.70 -9.22
CA TRP A 101 7.83 -5.46 -8.20
C TRP A 101 6.35 -5.12 -8.19
N ALA A 102 5.99 -3.83 -8.23
CA ALA A 102 4.60 -3.38 -8.22
C ALA A 102 3.83 -3.85 -9.46
N ASP A 103 4.46 -3.89 -10.63
CA ASP A 103 3.88 -4.45 -11.86
C ASP A 103 3.65 -5.96 -11.75
N ALA A 104 4.62 -6.70 -11.20
CA ALA A 104 4.47 -8.13 -10.93
C ALA A 104 3.33 -8.40 -9.92
N TYR A 105 3.27 -7.63 -8.83
CA TYR A 105 2.24 -7.72 -7.80
C TYR A 105 0.82 -7.63 -8.37
N ILE A 106 0.54 -6.67 -9.27
CA ILE A 106 -0.80 -6.54 -9.86
C ILE A 106 -1.09 -7.57 -10.98
N GLY A 107 -0.05 -8.22 -11.50
CA GLY A 107 -0.13 -9.29 -12.49
C GLY A 107 -0.39 -10.67 -11.87
N HIS A 108 -0.05 -10.87 -10.59
CA HIS A 108 -0.25 -12.11 -9.88
C HIS A 108 -1.72 -12.26 -9.42
N ASN A 109 -2.30 -13.45 -9.67
CA ASN A 109 -3.64 -13.79 -9.15
C ASN A 109 -3.58 -14.44 -7.76
N GLU A 110 -2.39 -14.80 -7.28
CA GLU A 110 -2.17 -15.49 -6.01
C GLU A 110 -1.42 -14.56 -5.05
N SER A 111 -2.12 -13.56 -4.51
CA SER A 111 -1.59 -12.70 -3.43
C SER A 111 -1.89 -13.33 -2.07
N TYR A 112 -0.87 -13.37 -1.21
CA TYR A 112 -1.00 -13.84 0.17
C TYR A 112 -1.92 -12.95 1.01
N MET A 113 -1.95 -11.66 0.70
CA MET A 113 -2.75 -10.66 1.42
C MET A 113 -4.02 -10.28 0.68
N GLY A 114 -4.36 -11.00 -0.39
CA GLY A 114 -5.54 -10.72 -1.19
C GLY A 114 -5.39 -9.49 -2.09
N ARG A 115 -6.22 -9.45 -3.12
CA ARG A 115 -6.13 -8.44 -4.18
C ARG A 115 -6.86 -7.14 -3.76
N PRO A 116 -6.27 -5.96 -3.98
CA PRO A 116 -6.96 -4.70 -3.76
C PRO A 116 -8.06 -4.50 -4.81
N ASP A 117 -8.95 -3.53 -4.59
CA ASP A 117 -10.08 -3.30 -5.50
C ASP A 117 -9.65 -2.76 -6.88
N GLU A 118 -10.57 -2.78 -7.86
CA GLU A 118 -10.28 -2.33 -9.23
C GLU A 118 -9.81 -0.88 -9.31
N GLN A 119 -10.27 -0.01 -8.39
CA GLN A 119 -9.88 1.39 -8.38
C GLN A 119 -8.42 1.54 -7.91
N ALA A 120 -8.00 0.75 -6.92
CA ALA A 120 -6.61 0.66 -6.47
C ALA A 120 -5.70 0.06 -7.55
N LEU A 121 -6.13 -1.02 -8.21
CA LEU A 121 -5.38 -1.64 -9.31
C LEU A 121 -5.22 -0.67 -10.49
N LYS A 122 -6.28 0.07 -10.84
CA LYS A 122 -6.24 1.11 -11.85
C LYS A 122 -5.25 2.21 -11.48
N TRP A 123 -5.28 2.67 -10.24
CA TRP A 123 -4.33 3.68 -9.75
C TRP A 123 -2.88 3.19 -9.81
N ILE A 124 -2.60 1.92 -9.49
CA ILE A 124 -1.25 1.37 -9.65
C ILE A 124 -0.80 1.47 -11.12
N ARG A 125 -1.63 0.97 -12.05
CA ARG A 125 -1.32 0.92 -13.49
C ARG A 125 -1.16 2.29 -14.14
N GLU A 126 -2.06 3.20 -13.83
CA GLU A 126 -2.18 4.48 -14.54
C GLU A 126 -1.48 5.63 -13.81
N THR A 127 -1.05 5.44 -12.57
CA THR A 127 -0.45 6.52 -11.77
C THR A 127 0.84 6.06 -11.11
N PHE A 128 0.81 5.02 -10.26
CA PHE A 128 2.00 4.62 -9.50
C PHE A 128 3.16 4.21 -10.41
N LEU A 129 2.90 3.34 -11.40
CA LEU A 129 3.91 2.87 -12.34
C LEU A 129 4.49 3.96 -13.24
N LEU A 130 3.83 5.11 -13.33
CA LEU A 130 4.29 6.27 -14.09
C LEU A 130 4.93 7.35 -13.19
N SER A 131 4.95 7.15 -11.87
CA SER A 131 5.42 8.11 -10.87
C SER A 131 6.90 7.95 -10.51
N GLY A 132 7.74 7.52 -11.46
CA GLY A 132 9.16 7.22 -11.22
C GLY A 132 9.91 8.35 -10.51
N ASP A 133 9.75 9.59 -10.96
CA ASP A 133 10.40 10.77 -10.36
C ASP A 133 9.94 11.02 -8.91
N ALA A 134 8.64 10.86 -8.61
CA ALA A 134 8.12 11.05 -7.26
C ALA A 134 8.57 9.93 -6.32
N ILE A 135 8.64 8.70 -6.83
CA ILE A 135 9.16 7.54 -6.11
C ILE A 135 10.65 7.74 -5.81
N GLN A 136 11.44 8.21 -6.78
CA GLN A 136 12.86 8.54 -6.58
C GLN A 136 13.04 9.57 -5.46
N LEU A 137 12.24 10.64 -5.46
CA LEU A 137 12.32 11.66 -4.40
C LEU A 137 11.98 11.12 -3.00
N VAL A 138 11.05 10.18 -2.87
CA VAL A 138 10.80 9.49 -1.59
C VAL A 138 11.95 8.54 -1.26
N TRP A 139 12.50 7.85 -2.26
CA TRP A 139 13.61 6.91 -2.12
C TRP A 139 14.86 7.59 -1.60
N ASP A 140 15.27 8.72 -2.19
CA ASP A 140 16.46 9.46 -1.77
C ASP A 140 16.34 9.92 -0.32
N ARG A 141 15.15 10.38 0.09
CA ARG A 141 14.87 10.78 1.48
C ARG A 141 14.99 9.62 2.47
N LEU A 142 14.62 8.40 2.06
CA LEU A 142 14.81 7.21 2.90
C LEU A 142 16.30 6.93 3.09
N MET A 143 17.07 6.94 2.00
CA MET A 143 18.51 6.66 2.05
C MET A 143 19.28 7.69 2.88
N GLU A 144 18.89 8.98 2.83
CA GLU A 144 19.49 10.04 3.65
C GLU A 144 19.20 9.88 5.16
N THR A 145 18.17 9.13 5.55
CA THR A 145 17.82 8.90 6.96
C THR A 145 18.49 7.67 7.59
N GLU A 146 19.16 6.83 6.78
CA GLU A 146 19.88 5.63 7.24
C GLU A 146 21.39 5.85 7.46
N ASP A 147 21.93 7.02 7.10
CA ASP A 147 23.32 7.47 7.34
C ASP A 147 23.51 8.19 8.69
#